data_AF-A0AB74KGZ4-F1
#
_entry.id   AF-A0AB74KGZ4-F1
#
_cell.length_a   1.000
_cell.length_b   1.000
_cell.length_c   1.000
_cell.angle_alpha   90.00
_cell.angle_beta   90.00
_cell.angle_gamma   90.00
#
_symmetry.space_group_name_H-M   'P 1'
#
loop_
_entity.id
_entity.type
_entity.pdbx_description
1 polymer ?
#
loop_
_entity_poly.entity_id
_entity_poly.type
_entity_poly.pdbx_seq_one_letter_code
_entity_poly.pdbx_strand_id
1 'polypeptide(L)'
;MKTSPQFVDEVPHKPATDYSRWRLQVTDFGRHQWKYLSPEQSAASPQTIEDKFWLGLETSLPQLPEPRNPFDAARNGEFTGIPQQ
;
A
#
# COMPACT_ATOMS: atom_id res chain seq x y z
N MET A 1 27.21 27.18 15.95
CA MET A 1 26.63 26.20 15.02
C MET A 1 25.16 26.00 15.38
N LYS A 2 24.24 26.57 14.60
CA LYS A 2 22.82 26.14 14.49
C LYS A 2 22.85 24.94 13.51
N THR A 3 22.13 23.83 13.59
CA THR A 3 20.74 23.50 13.98
C THR A 3 20.61 21.97 13.82
N SER A 4 19.88 21.29 14.71
CA SER A 4 18.63 20.58 14.36
C SER A 4 18.19 19.73 15.55
N PRO A 5 16.99 19.94 16.10
CA PRO A 5 16.42 19.01 17.07
C PRO A 5 16.10 17.69 16.36
N GLN A 6 16.59 16.59 16.91
CA GLN A 6 16.21 15.24 16.51
C GLN A 6 14.76 14.98 16.94
N PHE A 7 13.80 15.47 16.15
CA PHE A 7 12.43 14.98 16.21
C PHE A 7 12.37 13.68 15.40
N VAL A 8 12.86 12.60 15.98
CA VAL A 8 12.36 11.26 15.64
C VAL A 8 11.36 10.91 16.73
N ASP A 9 10.21 11.56 16.70
CA ASP A 9 9.07 11.06 17.47
C ASP A 9 8.84 9.64 16.97
N GLU A 10 9.03 8.67 17.86
CA GLU A 10 8.80 7.26 17.63
C GLU A 10 7.34 7.13 17.17
N VAL A 11 7.15 6.99 15.85
CA VAL A 11 5.84 6.92 15.24
C VAL A 11 5.14 5.72 15.89
N PRO A 12 3.95 5.89 16.51
CA PRO A 12 3.26 4.77 17.10
C PRO A 12 3.11 3.67 16.04
N HIS A 13 3.67 2.50 16.30
CA HIS A 13 3.51 1.31 15.44
C HIS A 13 2.04 0.87 15.33
N LYS A 14 1.15 1.49 16.13
CA LYS A 14 -0.28 1.27 16.09
C LYS A 14 -0.92 2.26 15.11
N PRO A 15 -1.66 1.79 14.11
CA PRO A 15 -2.31 2.67 13.17
C PRO A 15 -3.36 3.51 13.90
N ALA A 16 -3.37 4.81 13.60
CA ALA A 16 -4.31 5.77 14.21
C ALA A 16 -5.77 5.51 13.78
N THR A 17 -5.97 4.80 12.68
CA THR A 17 -7.27 4.36 12.17
C THR A 17 -7.19 2.90 11.74
N ASP A 18 -8.34 2.30 11.44
CA ASP A 18 -8.38 0.96 10.87
C ASP A 18 -8.09 1.03 9.37
N TYR A 19 -6.88 0.62 8.98
CA TYR A 19 -6.44 0.65 7.59
C TYR A 19 -7.28 -0.24 6.67
N SER A 20 -7.98 -1.26 7.17
CA SER A 20 -8.83 -2.12 6.34
C SER A 20 -10.06 -1.40 5.75
N ARG A 21 -10.39 -0.19 6.25
CA ARG A 21 -11.55 0.60 5.82
C ARG A 21 -11.23 1.72 4.83
N TRP A 22 -9.97 1.92 4.49
CA TRP A 22 -9.57 2.88 3.46
C TRP A 22 -9.67 2.26 2.07
N ARG A 23 -10.19 3.03 1.10
CA ARG A 23 -10.22 2.70 -0.32
C ARG A 23 -9.58 3.80 -1.14
N LEU A 24 -8.68 3.42 -2.02
CA LEU A 24 -8.15 4.26 -3.07
C LEU A 24 -9.18 4.34 -4.20
N GLN A 25 -9.56 5.55 -4.56
CA GLN A 25 -10.36 5.84 -5.73
C GLN A 25 -9.49 6.62 -6.71
N VAL A 26 -9.19 6.00 -7.84
CA VAL A 26 -8.55 6.67 -8.97
C VAL A 26 -9.66 7.09 -9.93
N THR A 27 -9.82 8.40 -10.12
CA THR A 27 -10.78 8.92 -11.10
C THR A 27 -10.08 9.26 -12.40
N ASP A 28 -10.87 9.68 -13.40
CA ASP A 28 -10.36 10.18 -14.67
C ASP A 28 -9.20 11.15 -14.47
N PHE A 29 -8.20 11.06 -15.34
CA PHE A 29 -6.97 11.85 -15.32
C PHE A 29 -6.01 11.55 -14.16
N GLY A 30 -6.08 10.35 -13.55
CA GLY A 30 -5.09 9.89 -12.58
C GLY A 30 -5.20 10.55 -11.21
N ARG A 31 -6.37 11.10 -10.87
CA ARG A 31 -6.59 11.75 -9.58
C ARG A 31 -6.82 10.71 -8.49
N HIS A 32 -5.94 10.67 -7.49
CA HIS A 32 -6.03 9.76 -6.35
C HIS A 32 -6.80 10.40 -5.21
N GLN A 33 -7.82 9.69 -4.71
CA GLN A 33 -8.61 10.08 -3.55
C GLN A 33 -8.72 8.90 -2.58
N TRP A 34 -8.60 9.17 -1.29
CA TRP A 34 -8.76 8.16 -0.24
C TRP A 34 -10.09 8.35 0.46
N LYS A 35 -10.91 7.29 0.49
CA LYS A 35 -12.19 7.29 1.18
C LYS A 35 -12.16 6.33 2.36
N TYR A 36 -12.54 6.82 3.54
CA TYR A 36 -12.75 5.99 4.70
C TYR A 36 -14.20 5.48 4.72
N LEU A 37 -14.38 4.16 4.68
CA LEU A 37 -15.68 3.52 4.59
C LEU A 37 -16.26 3.19 5.97
N SER A 38 -17.59 3.17 6.05
CA SER A 38 -18.28 2.54 7.18
C SER A 38 -18.06 1.02 7.17
N PRO A 39 -18.29 0.31 8.28
CA PRO A 39 -18.18 -1.15 8.33
C PRO A 39 -19.03 -1.86 7.26
N GLU A 40 -20.24 -1.38 7.01
CA GLU A 40 -21.18 -1.95 6.04
C GLU A 40 -20.67 -1.75 4.61
N GLN A 41 -20.13 -0.56 4.31
CA GLN A 41 -19.55 -0.24 3.01
C GLN A 41 -18.26 -1.03 2.77
N SER A 42 -17.42 -1.19 3.79
CA SER A 42 -16.16 -1.95 3.71
C SER A 42 -16.42 -3.43 3.41
N ALA A 43 -17.49 -3.99 3.98
CA ALA A 43 -17.91 -5.37 3.70
C ALA A 43 -18.42 -5.53 2.26
N ALA A 44 -19.14 -4.54 1.73
CA ALA A 44 -19.66 -4.57 0.35
C ALA A 44 -18.58 -4.30 -0.72
N SER A 45 -17.51 -3.59 -0.36
CA SER A 45 -16.40 -3.24 -1.26
C SER A 45 -15.09 -3.70 -0.63
N PRO A 46 -14.63 -4.94 -0.86
CA PRO A 46 -13.35 -5.43 -0.35
C PRO A 46 -12.15 -4.61 -0.84
N GLN A 47 -11.07 -4.54 -0.06
CA GLN A 47 -9.84 -3.88 -0.47
C GLN A 47 -9.18 -4.58 -1.64
N THR A 48 -8.65 -3.79 -2.57
CA THR A 48 -7.82 -4.29 -3.67
C THR A 48 -6.37 -4.52 -3.20
N ILE A 49 -5.53 -5.08 -4.08
CA ILE A 49 -4.10 -5.30 -3.76
C ILE A 49 -3.38 -3.94 -3.65
N GLU A 50 -3.76 -2.97 -4.47
CA GLU A 50 -3.26 -1.60 -4.49
C GLU A 50 -3.55 -0.90 -3.16
N ASP A 51 -4.80 -0.98 -2.69
CA ASP A 51 -5.20 -0.43 -1.38
C ASP A 51 -4.25 -0.94 -0.28
N LYS A 52 -4.07 -2.26 -0.24
CA LYS A 52 -3.25 -2.93 0.77
C LYS A 52 -1.79 -2.54 0.64
N PHE A 53 -1.24 -2.51 -0.58
CA PHE A 53 0.13 -2.12 -0.84
C PHE A 53 0.43 -0.70 -0.32
N TRP A 54 -0.42 0.27 -0.65
CA TRP A 54 -0.23 1.66 -0.21
C TRP A 54 -0.41 1.86 1.30
N LEU A 55 -1.24 1.02 1.94
CA LEU A 55 -1.50 1.07 3.38
C LEU A 55 -0.53 0.20 4.20
N GLY A 56 0.41 -0.51 3.54
CA GLY A 56 1.33 -1.44 4.20
C GLY A 56 0.64 -2.68 4.79
N LEU A 57 -0.52 -3.06 4.25
CA LEU A 57 -1.24 -4.28 4.60
C LEU A 57 -0.75 -5.46 3.74
N GLU A 58 -0.90 -6.67 4.26
CA GLU A 58 -0.55 -7.91 3.57
C GLU A 58 -1.31 -8.06 2.24
N THR A 59 -0.59 -8.05 1.12
CA THR A 59 -1.16 -8.06 -0.24
C THR A 59 -1.57 -9.46 -0.72
N SER A 60 -1.28 -10.51 0.07
CA SER A 60 -1.52 -11.92 -0.29
C SER A 60 -0.92 -12.34 -1.63
N LEU A 61 0.06 -11.58 -2.14
CA LEU A 61 0.80 -11.91 -3.36
C LEU A 61 1.76 -13.08 -3.08
N PRO A 62 2.01 -13.94 -4.07
CA PRO A 62 2.95 -15.04 -3.90
C PRO A 62 4.37 -14.50 -3.66
N GLN A 63 5.11 -15.19 -2.80
CA GLN A 63 6.54 -14.92 -2.67
C GLN A 63 7.26 -15.42 -3.92
N LEU A 64 8.04 -14.53 -4.52
CA LEU A 64 8.88 -14.85 -5.67
C LEU A 64 10.22 -15.42 -5.20
N PRO A 65 10.88 -16.26 -6.01
CA PRO A 65 12.20 -16.80 -5.67
C PRO A 65 13.22 -15.67 -5.54
N GLU A 66 14.18 -15.83 -4.62
CA GLU A 66 15.28 -14.89 -4.45
C GLU A 66 16.06 -14.72 -5.77
N PRO A 67 16.19 -13.48 -6.28
CA PRO A 67 16.87 -13.25 -7.55
C PRO A 67 18.38 -13.47 -7.40
N ARG A 68 18.99 -14.24 -8.31
CA ARG A 68 20.44 -14.54 -8.26
C ARG A 68 21.27 -13.64 -9.18
N ASN A 69 20.61 -12.91 -10.07
CA ASN A 69 21.25 -12.01 -11.03
C ASN A 69 20.30 -10.85 -11.39
N PRO A 70 20.78 -9.78 -12.05
CA PRO A 70 19.95 -8.63 -12.41
C PRO A 70 18.75 -8.98 -13.30
N PHE A 71 18.84 -10.02 -14.13
CA PHE A 71 17.77 -10.44 -15.03
C PHE A 71 16.63 -11.15 -14.27
N ASP A 72 16.96 -11.98 -13.27
CA ASP A 72 15.97 -12.59 -12.38
C ASP A 72 15.23 -11.52 -11.57
N ALA A 73 15.94 -10.48 -11.11
CA ALA A 73 15.32 -9.36 -10.42
C ALA A 73 14.33 -8.59 -11.32
N ALA A 74 14.70 -8.35 -12.58
CA ALA A 74 13.82 -7.70 -13.56
C ALA A 74 12.57 -8.56 -13.83
N ARG A 75 12.72 -9.88 -14.00
CA ARG A 75 11.60 -10.81 -14.17
C ARG A 75 10.69 -10.87 -12.95
N ASN A 76 11.26 -10.84 -11.74
CA ASN A 76 10.47 -10.78 -10.52
C ASN A 76 9.71 -9.45 -10.40
N GLY A 77 10.33 -8.33 -10.80
CA GLY A 77 9.71 -7.01 -10.81
C GLY A 77 8.59 -6.88 -11.85
N GLU A 78 8.65 -7.61 -12.96
CA GLU A 78 7.57 -7.68 -13.96
C GLU A 78 6.29 -8.32 -13.39
N PHE A 79 6.44 -9.22 -12.41
CA PHE A 79 5.32 -9.80 -11.67
C PHE A 79 4.77 -8.80 -10.64
N THR A 80 4.30 -7.63 -11.09
CA THR A 80 3.34 -6.86 -10.32
C THR A 80 1.97 -7.45 -10.65
N GLY A 81 1.51 -8.43 -9.88
CA GLY A 81 0.13 -8.97 -9.94
C GLY A 81 -0.96 -7.93 -9.58
N ILE A 82 -0.64 -6.66 -9.77
CA ILE A 82 -1.39 -5.45 -9.50
C ILE A 82 -1.84 -4.95 -10.88
N PRO A 83 -3.09 -5.21 -11.30
CA PRO A 83 -3.60 -4.65 -12.53
C PRO A 83 -3.51 -3.12 -12.47
N GLN A 84 -2.75 -2.52 -13.38
CA GLN A 84 -2.77 -1.08 -13.58
C GLN A 84 -4.20 -0.69 -13.97
N GLN A 85 -4.84 0.16 -13.16
CA GLN A 85 -6.19 0.67 -13.42
C GLN A 85 -6.19 1.74 -14.50
#